data_AF-A0A0S9KQA2-F1
#
_entry.id   AF-A0A0S9KQA2-F1
#
_cell.length_a   1.000
_cell.length_b   1.000
_cell.length_c   1.000
_cell.angle_alpha   90.00
_cell.angle_beta   90.00
_cell.angle_gamma   90.00
#
_symmetry.space_group_name_H-M   'P 1'
#
loop_
_entity.id
_entity.type
_entity.pdbx_description
1 polymer ?
#
loop_
_entity_poly.entity_id
_entity_poly.type
_entity_poly.pdbx_seq_one_letter_code
_entity_poly.pdbx_strand_id
1 'polypeptide(L)'
;MAAIPSLDAGQVGPFAATIATLSADDTITINPKKKQLLVLTNTTGGSLTATIDGTLGTTVSVPGVGSVDVSAGKAIVVAAGLSVAVMLNTISAYCQGVVHITGAATLKAQLFDI
;
A
#
# COMPACT_ATOMS: atom_id res chain seq x y z
N MET A 1 -12.50 -7.19 4.31
CA MET A 1 -11.94 -6.07 5.07
C MET A 1 -11.26 -6.55 6.32
N ALA A 2 -10.03 -7.05 6.16
CA ALA A 2 -9.08 -7.02 7.26
C ALA A 2 -8.38 -5.67 7.26
N ALA A 3 -8.18 -5.10 8.45
CA ALA A 3 -7.28 -3.96 8.60
C ALA A 3 -5.86 -4.52 8.76
N ILE A 4 -4.95 -4.14 7.88
CA ILE A 4 -3.55 -4.56 7.96
C ILE A 4 -2.85 -3.59 8.92
N PRO A 5 -2.41 -4.05 10.11
CA PRO A 5 -1.75 -3.18 11.07
C PRO A 5 -0.37 -2.77 10.55
N SER A 6 0.04 -1.55 10.83
CA SER A 6 1.43 -1.14 10.63
C SER A 6 2.32 -1.72 11.72
N LEU A 7 3.55 -2.06 11.34
CA LEU A 7 4.57 -2.58 12.23
C LEU A 7 5.65 -1.53 12.43
N ASP A 8 5.95 -1.21 13.68
CA ASP A 8 7.03 -0.28 14.00
C ASP A 8 8.40 -0.92 13.71
N ALA A 9 9.09 -0.40 12.70
CA ALA A 9 10.41 -0.83 12.26
C ALA A 9 11.55 -0.01 12.92
N GLY A 10 11.23 0.85 13.89
CA GLY A 10 12.22 1.52 14.76
C GLY A 10 12.78 0.62 15.87
N GLN A 11 12.41 -0.66 15.89
CA GLN A 11 12.87 -1.62 16.90
C GLN A 11 14.32 -2.04 16.66
N VAL A 12 15.08 -2.16 17.75
CA VAL A 12 16.48 -2.59 17.71
C VAL A 12 16.54 -4.12 17.75
N GLY A 13 17.16 -4.73 16.73
CA GLY A 13 17.32 -6.18 16.61
C GLY A 13 16.32 -6.85 15.68
N PRO A 14 16.34 -8.19 15.55
CA PRO A 14 15.39 -8.90 14.71
C PRO A 14 13.98 -8.82 15.32
N PHE A 15 13.02 -8.35 14.54
CA PHE A 15 11.61 -8.26 14.93
C PHE A 15 10.74 -9.09 13.99
N ALA A 16 9.63 -9.62 14.51
CA ALA A 16 8.70 -10.42 13.72
C ALA A 16 7.91 -9.51 12.77
N ALA A 17 8.08 -9.73 11.47
CA ALA A 17 7.34 -9.01 10.44
C ALA A 17 6.05 -9.76 10.08
N THR A 18 4.94 -9.43 10.75
CA THR A 18 3.64 -10.07 10.49
C THR A 18 3.23 -9.86 9.02
N ILE A 19 2.98 -10.97 8.33
CA ILE A 19 2.51 -10.96 6.94
C ILE A 19 1.00 -11.06 6.96
N ALA A 20 0.32 -10.09 6.35
CA ALA A 20 -1.10 -10.17 6.06
C ALA A 20 -1.30 -10.74 4.65
N THR A 21 -2.22 -11.68 4.47
CA THR A 21 -2.64 -12.10 3.13
C THR A 21 -3.78 -11.21 2.70
N LEU A 22 -3.60 -10.47 1.61
CA LEU A 22 -4.63 -9.66 0.98
C LEU A 22 -5.77 -10.54 0.47
N SER A 23 -6.97 -10.02 0.65
CA SER A 23 -8.27 -10.50 0.23
C SER A 23 -8.79 -9.64 -0.92
N ALA A 24 -10.08 -9.67 -1.21
CA ALA A 24 -10.68 -8.86 -2.26
C ALA A 24 -10.65 -7.35 -1.95
N ASP A 25 -10.76 -7.00 -0.66
CA ASP A 25 -10.73 -5.63 -0.16
C ASP A 25 -10.17 -5.60 1.27
N ASP A 26 -9.01 -4.97 1.42
CA ASP A 26 -8.37 -4.73 2.70
C ASP A 26 -8.01 -3.27 2.88
N THR A 27 -7.92 -2.85 4.13
CA THR A 27 -7.65 -1.46 4.47
C THR A 27 -6.32 -1.33 5.19
N ILE A 28 -5.59 -0.27 4.87
CA ILE A 28 -4.44 0.20 5.64
C ILE A 28 -4.74 1.60 6.14
N THR A 29 -4.25 1.90 7.34
CA THR A 29 -4.30 3.25 7.88
C THR A 29 -2.96 3.92 7.67
N ILE A 30 -2.98 5.03 6.92
CA ILE A 30 -1.78 5.83 6.69
C ILE A 30 -1.53 6.70 7.91
N ASN A 31 -0.33 6.65 8.47
CA ASN A 31 0.11 7.62 9.46
C ASN A 31 0.95 8.71 8.79
N PRO A 32 0.41 9.91 8.51
CA PRO A 32 1.14 10.97 7.80
C PRO A 32 2.32 11.53 8.60
N LYS A 33 2.45 11.20 9.89
CA LYS A 33 3.57 11.63 10.75
C LYS A 33 4.76 10.68 10.69
N LYS A 34 4.62 9.50 10.09
CA LYS A 34 5.69 8.51 9.94
C LYS A 34 5.92 8.19 8.47
N LYS A 35 7.11 7.73 8.10
CA LYS A 35 7.34 7.21 6.76
C LYS A 35 6.86 5.76 6.75
N GLN A 36 5.95 5.42 5.85
CA GLN A 36 5.43 4.06 5.80
C GLN A 36 5.90 3.36 4.54
N LEU A 37 6.35 2.12 4.69
CA LEU A 37 6.78 1.23 3.61
C LEU A 37 5.80 0.07 3.52
N LEU A 38 5.13 -0.05 2.38
CA LEU A 38 4.29 -1.18 2.06
C LEU A 38 5.09 -2.16 1.20
N VAL A 39 5.29 -3.38 1.68
CA VAL A 39 5.91 -4.46 0.92
C VAL A 39 4.83 -5.42 0.47
N LEU A 40 4.75 -5.62 -0.85
CA LEU A 40 3.81 -6.51 -1.51
C LEU A 40 4.58 -7.67 -2.12
N THR A 41 4.32 -8.88 -1.65
CA THR A 41 4.99 -10.10 -2.11
C THR A 41 3.98 -11.01 -2.81
N ASN A 42 4.26 -11.34 -4.07
CA ASN A 42 3.49 -12.29 -4.83
C ASN A 42 4.15 -13.67 -4.78
N THR A 43 3.54 -14.62 -4.09
CA THR A 43 4.03 -16.01 -4.04
C THR A 43 3.37 -16.92 -5.07
N THR A 44 2.52 -16.38 -5.95
CA THR A 44 1.81 -17.13 -6.99
C THR A 44 2.61 -17.19 -8.29
N GLY A 45 2.18 -18.07 -9.19
CA GLY A 45 2.76 -18.22 -10.53
C GLY A 45 2.30 -17.19 -11.56
N GLY A 46 1.35 -16.30 -11.22
CA GLY A 46 0.82 -15.27 -12.11
C GLY A 46 1.13 -13.86 -11.61
N SER A 47 1.13 -12.86 -12.49
CA SER A 47 1.21 -11.45 -12.07
C SER A 47 -0.08 -11.04 -11.37
N LEU A 48 0.03 -10.37 -10.22
CA LEU A 48 -1.09 -9.81 -9.48
C LEU A 48 -0.97 -8.29 -9.46
N THR A 49 -2.09 -7.60 -9.63
CA THR A 49 -2.14 -6.14 -9.63
C THR A 49 -2.92 -5.68 -8.41
N ALA A 50 -2.24 -5.02 -7.48
CA ALA A 50 -2.87 -4.41 -6.31
C ALA A 50 -3.17 -2.94 -6.61
N THR A 51 -4.42 -2.53 -6.48
CA THR A 51 -4.81 -1.12 -6.61
C THR A 51 -4.90 -0.51 -5.23
N ILE A 52 -4.08 0.51 -4.97
CA ILE A 52 -4.13 1.33 -3.76
C ILE A 52 -5.03 2.53 -4.03
N ASP A 53 -6.14 2.61 -3.33
CA ASP A 53 -7.09 3.71 -3.48
C ASP A 53 -7.42 4.35 -2.13
N GLY A 54 -7.37 5.68 -2.07
CA GLY A 54 -7.72 6.45 -0.88
C GLY A 54 -9.15 6.93 -1.01
N THR A 55 -10.00 6.60 -0.04
CA THR A 55 -11.43 7.00 -0.02
C THR A 55 -11.71 8.49 -0.19
N LEU A 56 -10.74 9.36 0.12
CA LEU A 56 -10.84 10.81 -0.03
C LEU A 56 -9.99 11.36 -1.19
N GLY A 57 -9.28 10.50 -1.91
CA GLY A 57 -8.44 10.84 -3.05
C GLY A 57 -9.29 11.18 -4.27
N THR A 58 -9.71 12.44 -4.39
CA THR A 58 -10.45 12.91 -5.58
C THR A 58 -9.49 13.56 -6.57
N THR A 59 -9.02 14.76 -6.28
CA THR A 59 -8.07 15.50 -7.11
C THR A 59 -6.98 16.07 -6.24
N VAL A 60 -5.73 15.88 -6.67
CA VAL A 60 -4.57 16.47 -6.00
C VAL A 60 -3.94 17.48 -6.95
N SER A 61 -3.87 18.73 -6.49
CA SER A 61 -3.16 19.78 -7.22
C SER A 61 -1.66 19.58 -7.02
N VAL A 62 -0.96 19.25 -8.10
CA VAL A 62 0.50 19.10 -8.10
C VAL A 62 1.10 20.39 -8.66
N PRO A 63 1.92 21.12 -7.88
CA PRO A 63 2.57 22.35 -8.34
C PRO A 63 3.39 22.08 -9.61
N GLY A 64 3.09 22.80 -10.69
CA GLY A 64 3.78 22.67 -11.98
C GLY A 64 3.20 21.64 -12.96
N VAL A 65 2.21 20.83 -12.56
CA VAL A 65 1.56 19.82 -13.42
C VAL A 65 0.05 20.07 -13.57
N GLY A 66 -0.58 20.69 -12.58
CA GLY A 66 -2.02 20.97 -12.57
C GLY A 66 -2.80 20.01 -11.65
N SER A 67 -4.10 19.87 -11.90
CA SER A 67 -4.94 18.93 -11.14
C SER A 67 -4.71 17.51 -11.67
N VAL A 68 -4.25 16.60 -10.81
CA VAL A 68 -4.14 15.17 -11.12
C VAL A 68 -5.28 14.47 -10.42
N ASP A 69 -6.15 13.83 -11.20
CA ASP A 69 -7.19 12.97 -10.66
C ASP A 69 -6.54 11.71 -10.09
N VAL A 70 -6.82 11.45 -8.81
CA VAL A 70 -6.28 10.31 -8.08
C VAL A 70 -7.35 9.29 -7.71
N SER A 71 -8.60 9.50 -8.15
CA SER A 71 -9.77 8.67 -7.84
C SER A 71 -9.72 7.27 -8.44
N ALA A 72 -8.88 7.04 -9.45
CA ALA A 72 -8.66 5.71 -10.01
C ALA A 72 -7.68 4.85 -9.17
N GLY A 73 -7.11 5.41 -8.10
CA GLY A 73 -6.07 4.77 -7.31
C GLY A 73 -4.74 4.58 -8.05
N LYS A 74 -3.85 3.80 -7.44
CA LYS A 74 -2.54 3.43 -7.96
C LYS A 74 -2.43 1.92 -8.10
N ALA A 75 -2.45 1.44 -9.33
CA ALA A 75 -2.19 0.05 -9.66
C ALA A 75 -0.69 -0.26 -9.53
N ILE A 76 -0.37 -1.24 -8.70
CA ILE A 76 0.97 -1.78 -8.50
C ILE A 76 0.96 -3.21 -9.00
N VAL A 77 1.70 -3.47 -10.07
CA VAL A 77 1.84 -4.80 -10.62
C VAL A 77 2.99 -5.51 -9.91
N VAL A 78 2.71 -6.67 -9.33
CA VAL A 78 3.69 -7.54 -8.71
C VAL A 78 3.77 -8.82 -9.54
N ALA A 79 4.89 -8.99 -10.24
CA ALA A 79 5.11 -10.19 -11.06
C ALA A 79 5.20 -11.46 -10.20
N ALA A 80 5.04 -12.62 -10.83
CA ALA A 80 5.09 -13.92 -10.16
C ALA A 80 6.41 -14.11 -9.40
N GLY A 81 6.31 -14.49 -8.12
CA GLY A 81 7.47 -14.73 -7.25
C GLY A 81 8.25 -13.47 -6.82
N LEU A 82 7.83 -12.27 -7.23
CA LEU A 82 8.52 -11.04 -6.88
C LEU A 82 7.90 -10.33 -5.68
N SER A 83 8.72 -9.48 -5.05
CA SER A 83 8.27 -8.53 -4.05
C SER A 83 8.50 -7.11 -4.55
N VAL A 84 7.49 -6.26 -4.37
CA VAL A 84 7.54 -4.83 -4.70
C VAL A 84 7.35 -4.06 -3.40
N ALA A 85 8.32 -3.22 -3.07
CA ALA A 85 8.23 -2.30 -1.94
C ALA A 85 7.83 -0.91 -2.45
N VAL A 86 6.79 -0.34 -1.87
CA VAL A 86 6.26 0.98 -2.19
C VAL A 86 6.28 1.84 -0.95
N MET A 87 7.00 2.96 -1.04
CA MET A 87 7.00 3.95 0.03
C MET A 87 5.72 4.78 -0.08
N LEU A 88 4.84 4.67 0.91
CA LEU A 88 3.52 5.33 0.88
C LEU A 88 3.62 6.86 0.90
N ASN A 89 4.77 7.42 1.30
CA ASN A 89 4.98 8.87 1.23
C ASN A 89 5.05 9.40 -0.21
N THR A 90 5.51 8.60 -1.18
CA THR A 90 5.68 9.04 -2.58
C THR A 90 4.35 9.02 -3.32
N ILE A 91 3.43 8.18 -2.85
CA ILE A 91 2.06 8.09 -3.33
C ILE A 91 1.06 8.68 -2.32
N SER A 92 1.52 9.55 -1.42
CA SER A 92 0.70 10.16 -0.37
C SER A 92 -0.55 10.86 -0.91
N ALA A 93 -0.47 11.40 -2.13
CA ALA A 93 -1.60 11.97 -2.87
C ALA A 93 -2.76 10.98 -3.11
N TYR A 94 -2.44 9.70 -3.33
CA TYR A 94 -3.39 8.59 -3.53
C TYR A 94 -3.81 7.94 -2.21
N CYS A 95 -3.14 8.29 -1.12
CA CYS A 95 -3.30 7.69 0.19
C CYS A 95 -4.07 8.62 1.15
N GLN A 96 -5.10 9.29 0.64
CA GLN A 96 -5.92 10.21 1.43
C GLN A 96 -7.09 9.47 2.10
N GLY A 97 -7.20 9.63 3.42
CA GLY A 97 -8.22 8.97 4.22
C GLY A 97 -7.89 7.50 4.51
N VAL A 98 -8.92 6.65 4.55
CA VAL A 98 -8.74 5.20 4.64
C VAL A 98 -8.32 4.70 3.28
N VAL A 99 -7.22 3.95 3.24
CA VAL A 99 -6.66 3.41 2.00
C VAL A 99 -7.09 1.97 1.85
N HIS A 100 -7.73 1.67 0.73
CA HIS A 100 -8.16 0.36 0.32
C HIS A 100 -7.13 -0.24 -0.65
N ILE A 101 -6.82 -1.52 -0.46
CA ILE A 101 -6.03 -2.33 -1.36
C ILE A 101 -6.96 -3.37 -1.95
N THR A 102 -7.16 -3.28 -3.27
CA THR A 102 -8.07 -4.16 -4.01
C THR A 102 -7.37 -4.87 -5.17
N GLY A 103 -8.00 -5.90 -5.74
CA GLY A 103 -7.56 -6.54 -6.98
C GLY A 103 -6.45 -7.59 -6.85
N ALA A 104 -5.83 -7.74 -5.68
CA ALA A 104 -4.72 -8.67 -5.45
C ALA A 104 -5.01 -9.68 -4.34
N ALA A 105 -6.11 -10.41 -4.46
CA ALA A 105 -6.41 -11.52 -3.56
C ALA A 105 -5.25 -12.53 -3.58
N THR A 106 -4.85 -13.02 -2.40
CA THR A 106 -3.68 -13.90 -2.12
C THR A 106 -2.31 -13.23 -2.08
N LEU A 107 -2.21 -11.94 -2.41
CA LEU A 107 -0.95 -11.21 -2.33
C LEU A 107 -0.56 -10.99 -0.86
N LYS A 108 0.69 -11.19 -0.51
CA LYS A 108 1.17 -10.96 0.85
C LYS A 108 1.53 -9.49 1.01
N ALA A 109 1.01 -8.84 2.03
CA ALA A 109 1.28 -7.45 2.37
C ALA A 109 1.92 -7.35 3.76
N GLN A 110 2.92 -6.47 3.85
CA GLN A 110 3.56 -6.08 5.10
C GLN A 110 3.66 -4.56 5.11
N LEU A 111 3.23 -3.94 6.21
CA LEU A 111 3.28 -2.49 6.38
C LEU A 111 4.26 -2.17 7.49
N PHE A 112 5.29 -1.37 7.18
CA PHE A 112 6.32 -0.95 8.12
C PHE A 112 6.27 0.56 8.33
N ASP A 113 6.29 0.99 9.59
CA ASP A 113 6.49 2.37 9.99
C ASP A 113 7.98 2.58 10.27
N ILE A 114 8.62 3.46 9.49
CA ILE A 114 10.04 3.85 9.58
C ILE A 114 10.22 5.34 9.86
#